data_AF-A0A484AMQ0-F1
#
_entry.id   AF-A0A484AMQ0-F1
#
_cell.length_a   1.000
_cell.length_b   1.000
_cell.length_c   1.000
_cell.angle_alpha   90.00
_cell.angle_beta   90.00
_cell.angle_gamma   90.00
#
_symmetry.space_group_name_H-M   'P 1'
#
loop_
_entity.id
_entity.type
_entity.pdbx_description
1 polymer ?
#
loop_
_entity_poly.entity_id
_entity_poly.type
_entity_poly.pdbx_seq_one_letter_code
_entity_poly.pdbx_strand_id
1 'polypeptide(L)'
;MEVLIAVNERGVFIIDCFENTLLLGLRYEDLSWDYAKPSATDDLECLTCIFLQFDAIENGVQISKLVQVFSKQAAMIDALISHFTGQMRKRKQEGGSAEQCHDGK
;
A
#
# COMPACT_ATOMS: atom_id res chain seq x y z
N MET A 1 -6.45 5.72 -18.08
CA MET A 1 -5.23 6.41 -17.64
C MET A 1 -4.21 5.34 -17.31
N GLU A 2 -3.04 5.39 -17.93
CA GLU A 2 -1.93 4.48 -17.60
C GLU A 2 -1.07 5.14 -16.52
N VAL A 3 -0.57 4.33 -15.58
CA VAL A 3 0.23 4.78 -14.46
C VAL A 3 1.30 3.75 -14.15
N LEU A 4 2.39 4.19 -13.54
CA LEU A 4 3.32 3.29 -12.85
C LEU A 4 2.93 3.16 -11.39
N ILE A 5 3.08 1.96 -10.84
CA ILE A 5 2.96 1.69 -9.41
C ILE A 5 4.33 1.29 -8.86
N ALA A 6 4.80 2.02 -7.86
CA ALA A 6 6.02 1.70 -7.14
C ALA A 6 5.67 1.21 -5.73
N VAL A 7 6.33 0.12 -5.32
CA VAL A 7 6.18 -0.49 -3.99
C VAL A 7 7.58 -0.66 -3.39
N ASN A 8 7.80 -0.12 -2.20
CA ASN A 8 9.06 -0.25 -1.47
C ASN A 8 8.79 -0.27 0.05
N GLU A 9 9.83 -0.32 0.87
CA GLU A 9 9.72 -0.37 2.33
C GLU A 9 9.03 0.83 2.98
N ARG A 10 8.87 1.95 2.24
CA ARG A 10 8.20 3.16 2.74
C ARG A 10 6.70 3.15 2.46
N GLY A 11 6.25 2.51 1.37
CA GLY A 11 4.84 2.54 0.98
C GLY A 11 4.59 2.25 -0.49
N VAL A 12 3.44 2.74 -0.97
CA VAL A 12 2.95 2.59 -2.34
C VAL A 12 2.81 3.96 -3.00
N PHE A 13 3.26 4.06 -4.24
CA PHE A 13 3.27 5.32 -5.00
C PHE A 13 2.68 5.11 -6.39
N ILE A 14 1.80 6.03 -6.81
CA ILE A 14 1.21 6.06 -8.15
C ILE A 14 1.81 7.24 -8.91
N ILE A 15 2.38 6.97 -10.08
CA ILE A 15 3.13 7.94 -10.88
C ILE A 15 2.50 8.01 -12.26
N ASP A 16 2.27 9.24 -12.73
CA ASP A 16 1.92 9.49 -14.13
C ASP A 16 3.14 9.17 -15.00
N CYS A 17 3.02 8.20 -15.90
CA CYS A 17 4.12 7.75 -16.75
C CYS A 17 4.47 8.71 -17.89
N PHE A 18 3.57 9.63 -18.24
CA PHE A 18 3.79 10.61 -19.30
C PHE A 18 4.35 11.91 -18.73
N GLU A 19 3.75 12.41 -17.65
CA GLU A 19 4.13 13.67 -17.01
C GLU A 19 5.24 13.50 -15.95
N ASN A 20 5.69 12.27 -15.69
CA ASN A 20 6.69 11.93 -14.67
C ASN A 20 6.36 12.53 -13.28
N THR A 21 5.07 12.63 -12.96
CA THR A 21 4.57 13.33 -11.78
C THR A 21 4.04 12.32 -10.77
N LEU A 22 4.39 12.50 -9.49
CA LEU A 22 3.84 11.70 -8.41
C LEU A 22 2.38 12.12 -8.16
N LEU A 23 1.44 11.22 -8.43
CA LEU A 23 0.01 11.47 -8.26
C LEU A 23 -0.45 11.17 -6.83
N LEU A 24 0.09 10.10 -6.23
CA LEU A 24 -0.27 9.66 -4.90
C LEU A 24 0.90 8.93 -4.24
N GLY A 25 1.19 9.26 -2.98
CA GLY A 25 2.15 8.53 -2.15
C GLY A 25 1.52 8.18 -0.81
N LEU A 26 1.42 6.89 -0.51
CA LEU A 26 0.80 6.38 0.71
C LEU A 26 1.80 5.57 1.52
N ARG A 27 2.00 5.93 2.78
CA ARG A 27 2.75 5.09 3.72
C ARG A 27 1.87 3.92 4.16
N TYR A 28 2.48 2.81 4.54
CA TYR A 28 1.76 1.64 5.03
C TYR A 28 0.93 1.88 6.31
N GLU A 29 1.23 2.95 7.05
CA GLU A 29 0.49 3.33 8.26
C GLU A 29 -0.78 4.13 7.93
N ASP A 30 -0.84 4.73 6.73
CA ASP A 30 -1.92 5.61 6.30
C ASP A 30 -2.83 4.95 5.24
N LEU A 31 -2.62 3.65 4.96
CA LEU A 31 -3.38 2.92 3.95
C LEU A 31 -3.85 1.55 4.43
N SER A 32 -4.99 1.11 3.90
CA SER A 32 -5.40 -0.28 3.83
C SER A 32 -5.39 -0.73 2.37
N TRP A 33 -5.10 -2.01 2.11
CA TRP A 33 -5.19 -2.56 0.76
C TRP A 33 -5.98 -3.86 0.73
N ASP A 34 -6.55 -4.17 -0.44
CA ASP A 34 -7.18 -5.45 -0.71
C ASP A 34 -6.87 -5.92 -2.15
N TYR A 35 -6.63 -7.22 -2.32
CA TYR A 35 -6.38 -7.84 -3.62
C TYR A 35 -7.61 -8.60 -4.09
N ALA A 36 -8.23 -8.11 -5.16
CA ALA A 36 -9.38 -8.77 -5.76
C ALA A 36 -8.96 -9.68 -6.92
N LYS A 37 -9.24 -10.97 -6.73
CA LYS A 37 -9.12 -12.01 -7.76
C LYS A 37 -10.22 -11.82 -8.81
N PRO A 38 -10.01 -12.27 -10.07
CA PRO A 38 -11.02 -12.18 -11.10
C PRO A 38 -12.24 -13.01 -10.70
N SER A 39 -13.44 -12.47 -10.90
CA SER A 39 -14.69 -13.20 -10.66
C SER A 39 -14.95 -14.30 -11.69
N ALA A 40 -14.34 -14.19 -12.87
CA ALA A 40 -14.39 -15.18 -13.94
C ALA A 40 -12.95 -15.46 -14.43
N THR A 41 -12.46 -16.67 -14.16
CA THR A 41 -11.07 -17.07 -14.49
C THR A 41 -10.83 -17.27 -15.99
N ASP A 42 -11.89 -17.44 -16.77
CA ASP A 42 -11.81 -17.73 -18.21
C ASP A 42 -11.89 -16.47 -19.09
N ASP A 43 -12.12 -15.30 -18.48
CA ASP A 43 -12.18 -14.02 -19.19
C ASP A 43 -10.81 -13.31 -19.11
N LEU A 44 -10.11 -13.26 -20.25
CA LEU A 44 -8.80 -12.61 -20.38
C LEU A 44 -8.84 -11.09 -20.19
N GLU A 45 -10.03 -10.48 -20.28
CA GLU A 45 -10.26 -9.05 -20.02
C GLU A 45 -10.63 -8.77 -18.56
N CYS A 46 -10.90 -9.82 -17.76
CA CYS A 46 -11.16 -9.68 -16.33
C CYS A 46 -9.85 -9.47 -15.56
N LEU A 47 -9.40 -8.22 -15.52
CA LEU A 47 -8.17 -7.85 -14.82
C LEU A 47 -8.33 -7.93 -13.30
N THR A 48 -7.36 -8.56 -12.64
CA THR A 48 -7.15 -8.42 -11.20
C THR A 48 -6.88 -6.97 -10.82
N CYS A 49 -7.22 -6.59 -9.60
CA CYS A 49 -6.94 -5.25 -9.11
C CYS A 49 -6.48 -5.23 -7.66
N ILE A 50 -5.80 -4.14 -7.32
CA ILE A 50 -5.48 -3.77 -5.94
C ILE A 50 -6.33 -2.55 -5.59
N PHE A 51 -7.06 -2.65 -4.49
CA PHE A 51 -7.71 -1.54 -3.84
C PHE A 51 -6.76 -0.89 -2.84
N LEU A 52 -6.67 0.42 -2.85
CA LEU A 52 -5.93 1.23 -1.87
C LEU A 52 -6.92 2.19 -1.22
N GLN A 53 -7.19 2.00 0.06
CA GLN A 53 -8.04 2.87 0.85
C GLN A 53 -7.18 3.73 1.78
N PHE A 54 -7.46 5.04 1.83
CA PHE A 54 -6.75 5.99 2.68
C PHE A 54 -7.65 7.16 3.02
N ASP A 55 -7.31 7.87 4.10
CA ASP A 55 -8.00 9.10 4.47
C ASP A 55 -7.35 10.32 3.82
N ALA A 56 -8.17 11.31 3.47
CA ALA A 56 -7.75 12.59 2.92
C ALA A 56 -8.54 13.74 3.56
N ILE A 57 -7.97 14.94 3.55
CA ILE A 57 -8.68 16.15 3.95
C ILE A 57 -9.13 16.88 2.68
N GLU A 58 -10.43 17.05 2.52
CA GLU A 58 -11.02 17.89 1.48
C GLU A 58 -11.90 18.96 2.11
N ASN A 59 -11.65 20.22 1.78
CA ASN A 59 -12.39 21.36 2.33
C ASN A 59 -12.45 21.36 3.87
N GLY A 60 -11.38 20.91 4.53
CA GLY A 60 -11.30 20.83 6.00
C GLY A 60 -12.01 19.62 6.63
N VAL A 61 -12.59 18.73 5.83
CA VAL A 61 -13.28 17.52 6.29
C VAL A 61 -12.45 16.29 5.99
N GLN A 62 -12.32 15.38 6.96
CA GLN A 62 -11.72 14.08 6.75
C GLN A 62 -12.68 13.18 5.97
N ILE A 63 -12.21 12.67 4.83
CA ILE A 63 -12.95 11.77 3.96
C ILE A 63 -12.12 10.52 3.67
N SER A 64 -12.78 9.38 3.51
CA SER A 64 -12.11 8.16 3.06
C SER A 64 -12.17 8.06 1.54
N LYS A 65 -11.03 7.75 0.92
CA LYS A 65 -10.89 7.57 -0.52
C LYS A 65 -10.50 6.14 -0.84
N LEU A 66 -10.99 5.66 -1.98
CA LEU A 66 -10.67 4.34 -2.52
C LEU A 66 -10.11 4.50 -3.94
N VAL A 67 -8.91 3.97 -4.17
CA VAL A 67 -8.29 3.88 -5.49
C VAL A 67 -8.25 2.43 -5.91
N GLN A 68 -8.70 2.14 -7.13
CA GLN A 68 -8.63 0.81 -7.74
C GLN A 68 -7.58 0.81 -8.85
N VAL A 69 -6.58 -0.06 -8.75
CA VAL A 69 -5.53 -0.22 -9.75
C VAL A 69 -5.71 -1.57 -10.43
N PHE A 70 -6.16 -1.57 -11.69
CA PHE A 70 -6.23 -2.77 -12.52
C PHE A 70 -4.84 -3.11 -13.07
N SER A 71 -4.39 -4.34 -12.86
CA SER A 71 -3.08 -4.78 -13.33
C SER A 71 -3.00 -6.30 -13.41
N LYS A 72 -2.38 -6.82 -14.48
CA LYS A 72 -1.97 -8.24 -14.57
C LYS A 72 -0.92 -8.62 -13.52
N GLN A 73 -0.29 -7.64 -12.90
CA GLN A 73 0.72 -7.80 -11.85
C GLN A 73 0.16 -7.57 -10.44
N ALA A 74 -1.16 -7.46 -10.27
CA ALA A 74 -1.80 -7.20 -8.97
C ALA A 74 -1.37 -8.18 -7.87
N ALA A 75 -1.26 -9.48 -8.18
CA ALA A 75 -0.78 -10.48 -7.22
C ALA A 75 0.67 -10.23 -6.76
N MET A 76 1.54 -9.72 -7.64
CA MET A 76 2.92 -9.35 -7.28
C MET A 76 2.93 -8.12 -6.38
N ILE A 77 2.09 -7.13 -6.68
CA ILE A 77 1.94 -5.90 -5.89
C ILE A 77 1.46 -6.26 -4.47
N ASP A 78 0.44 -7.10 -4.35
CA ASP A 78 -0.06 -7.61 -3.05
C ASP A 78 1.03 -8.31 -2.24
N ALA A 79 1.80 -9.20 -2.88
CA ALA A 79 2.89 -9.90 -2.22
C ALA A 79 3.99 -8.95 -1.70
N LEU A 80 4.33 -7.91 -2.47
CA LEU A 80 5.30 -6.89 -2.04
C LEU A 80 4.79 -6.07 -0.86
N ILE A 81 3.54 -5.61 -0.91
CA ILE A 81 2.92 -4.86 0.19
C ILE A 81 2.87 -5.73 1.46
N SER A 82 2.42 -6.98 1.33
CA SER A 82 2.38 -7.96 2.43
C SER A 82 3.77 -8.19 3.04
N HIS A 83 4.80 -8.30 2.21
CA HIS A 83 6.18 -8.48 2.66
C HIS A 83 6.69 -7.28 3.46
N PHE A 84 6.53 -6.05 2.95
CA PHE A 84 7.03 -4.86 3.64
C PHE A 84 6.26 -4.55 4.92
N THR A 85 4.94 -4.70 4.91
CA THR A 85 4.11 -4.52 6.11
C THR A 85 4.41 -5.58 7.18
N GLY A 86 4.68 -6.83 6.77
CA GLY A 86 5.15 -7.89 7.67
C GLY A 86 6.49 -7.56 8.33
N GLN A 87 7.46 -7.08 7.56
CA GLN A 87 8.75 -6.63 8.09
C GLN A 87 8.62 -5.46 9.07
N MET A 88 7.76 -4.48 8.76
CA MET A 88 7.51 -3.36 9.68
C MET A 88 6.92 -3.81 11.01
N ARG A 89 5.96 -4.75 10.98
CA ARG A 89 5.36 -5.32 12.19
C ARG A 89 6.38 -6.09 13.02
N LYS A 90 7.31 -6.81 12.39
CA LYS A 90 8.39 -7.52 13.07
C LYS A 90 9.37 -6.56 13.74
N ARG A 91 9.82 -5.51 13.04
CA ARG A 91 10.70 -4.47 13.61
C ARG A 91 10.06 -3.75 14.81
N LYS A 92 8.75 -3.46 14.76
CA LYS A 92 8.03 -2.85 15.90
C LYS A 92 8.00 -3.77 17.14
N GLN A 93 7.94 -5.09 16.96
CA GLN A 93 7.98 -6.05 18.07
C GLN A 93 9.39 -6.22 18.64
N GLU A 94 10.41 -6.28 17.79
CA GLU A 94 11.81 -6.43 18.23
C GLU A 94 12.35 -5.15 18.92
N GLY A 95 11.95 -3.97 18.45
CA GLY A 95 12.33 -2.68 19.04
C GLY A 95 11.65 -2.35 20.38
N GLY A 96 10.59 -3.05 20.76
CA GLY A 96 9.89 -2.86 22.06
C GLY A 96 10.59 -3.50 23.26
N SER A 97 11.76 -4.13 23.06
CA SER A 97 12.46 -4.92 24.08
C SER A 97 13.70 -4.24 24.68
N ALA A 98 14.02 -3.00 24.30
CA ALA A 98 15.32 -2.39 24.58
C ALA A 98 15.28 -1.10 25.43
N GLU A 99 14.25 -0.88 26.26
CA GLU A 99 14.25 0.18 27.28
C GLU A 99 13.80 -0.35 28.65
N GLN A 100 14.65 -1.18 29.27
CA GLN A 100 14.78 -1.21 30.73
C GLN A 100 16.27 -1.12 31.05
N CYS A 101 16.79 0.11 31.07
CA CYS A 101 18.09 0.37 31.68
C CYS A 101 17.90 0.36 33.20
N HIS A 102 18.69 -0.50 33.83
CA HIS A 102 18.79 -0.73 35.27
C HIS A 102 19.23 0.57 35.96
N ASP A 103 18.40 1.11 36.86
CA ASP A 103 18.87 1.95 37.97
C ASP A 103 18.60 1.10 39.22
N GLY A 104 19.61 0.47 39.82
CA GLY A 104 20.63 1.20 40.55
C GLY A 104 20.20 1.17 42.02
N LYS A 105 20.72 0.16 42.73
CA LYS A 105 20.45 -0.20 44.13
C LYS A 105 20.56 0.95 45.13
#